data_AF-A0AAD3M5L4-F1
#
_entry.id   AF-A0AAD3M5L4-F1
#
_cell.length_a   1.000
_cell.length_b   1.000
_cell.length_c   1.000
_cell.angle_alpha   90.00
_cell.angle_beta   90.00
_cell.angle_gamma   90.00
#
_symmetry.space_group_name_H-M   'P 1'
#
loop_
_entity.id
_entity.type
_entity.pdbx_description
1 polymer ?
#
loop_
_entity_poly.entity_id
_entity_poly.type
_entity_poly.pdbx_seq_one_letter_code
_entity_poly.pdbx_strand_id
1 'polypeptide(L)' 'MQYFKTPSNNLKESQAVDEDYKDSEYTRGHLAPSSHQGTEEDRKATFTLTNIVPQMEGSNGITWKDLEKR' A
#
# COMPACT_ATOMS: atom_id res chain seq x y z
N MET A 1 -14.44 4.37 3.13
CA MET A 1 -13.93 2.98 3.01
C MET A 1 -14.27 2.24 4.29
N GLN A 2 -14.88 1.07 4.17
CA GLN A 2 -15.15 0.21 5.33
C GLN A 2 -13.91 -0.65 5.58
N TYR A 3 -13.31 -0.49 6.75
CA TYR A 3 -12.14 -1.25 7.16
C TYR A 3 -12.61 -2.54 7.85
N PHE A 4 -12.34 -3.70 7.25
CA PHE A 4 -12.67 -4.99 7.85
C PHE A 4 -11.50 -5.46 8.69
N LYS A 5 -11.67 -5.45 10.02
CA LYS A 5 -10.64 -5.86 10.97
C LYS A 5 -10.23 -7.33 10.84
N THR A 6 -11.10 -8.16 10.25
CA THR A 6 -10.84 -9.57 9.96
C THR A 6 -11.25 -9.87 8.52
N PRO A 7 -10.30 -10.01 7.60
CA PRO A 7 -10.59 -10.38 6.22
C PRO A 7 -11.02 -11.85 6.11
N SER A 8 -11.90 -12.16 5.15
CA SER A 8 -12.36 -13.53 4.89
C SER A 8 -11.23 -14.41 4.33
N ASN A 9 -11.34 -15.73 4.48
CA ASN A 9 -10.32 -16.66 3.98
C ASN A 9 -10.13 -16.53 2.45
N ASN A 10 -11.22 -16.48 1.70
CA ASN A 10 -11.16 -16.29 0.24
C ASN A 10 -10.44 -14.99 -0.16
N LEU A 11 -10.53 -13.94 0.67
CA LEU A 11 -9.82 -12.68 0.44
C LEU A 11 -8.32 -12.86 0.66
N LYS A 12 -7.93 -13.47 1.80
CA LYS A 12 -6.52 -13.77 2.13
C LYS A 12 -5.84 -14.66 1.07
N GLU A 13 -6.59 -15.55 0.44
CA GLU A 13 -6.08 -16.43 -0.62
C GLU A 13 -5.91 -15.72 -1.97
N SER A 14 -6.60 -14.60 -2.20
CA SER A 14 -6.65 -13.91 -3.50
C SER A 14 -5.98 -12.53 -3.52
N GLN A 15 -5.75 -11.91 -2.36
CA GLN A 15 -5.04 -10.65 -2.22
C GLN A 15 -4.31 -10.56 -0.88
N ALA A 16 -3.35 -9.63 -0.81
CA ALA A 16 -2.69 -9.29 0.45
C ALA A 16 -3.67 -8.65 1.45
N VAL A 17 -3.46 -8.94 2.72
CA VAL A 17 -4.16 -8.34 3.85
C VAL A 17 -3.16 -7.65 4.79
N ASP A 18 -3.64 -6.82 5.72
CA ASP A 18 -2.75 -6.07 6.62
C ASP A 18 -1.85 -7.00 7.47
N GLU A 19 -2.34 -8.18 7.82
CA GLU A 19 -1.56 -9.20 8.54
C GLU A 19 -0.30 -9.63 7.78
N ASP A 20 -0.30 -9.62 6.44
CA ASP A 20 0.84 -10.06 5.65
C ASP A 20 2.03 -9.09 5.71
N TYR A 21 1.78 -7.83 6.11
CA TYR A 21 2.80 -6.80 6.27
C TYR A 21 3.25 -6.64 7.73
N LYS A 22 2.45 -7.08 8.70
CA LYS A 22 2.78 -6.99 10.13
C LYS A 22 3.98 -7.89 10.45
N ASP A 23 4.90 -7.36 11.26
CA ASP A 23 6.13 -8.06 11.68
C ASP A 23 7.03 -8.54 10.52
N SER A 24 6.83 -8.01 9.31
CA SER A 24 7.70 -8.26 8.17
C SER A 24 8.84 -7.23 8.11
N GLU A 25 9.91 -7.55 7.38
CA GLU A 25 11.00 -6.61 7.08
C GLU A 25 10.62 -5.58 5.99
N TYR A 26 9.39 -5.66 5.47
CA TYR A 26 8.92 -4.86 4.34
C TYR A 26 7.92 -3.78 4.77
N THR A 27 8.02 -2.64 4.11
CA THR A 27 7.03 -1.57 4.20
C THR A 27 5.91 -1.75 3.17
N ARG A 28 4.80 -1.03 3.37
CA ARG A 28 3.71 -0.89 2.39
C ARG A 28 4.09 0.16 1.33
N GLY A 29 4.73 -0.28 0.25
CA GLY A 29 5.14 0.58 -0.87
C GLY A 29 3.99 0.84 -1.84
N HIS A 30 3.73 2.11 -2.16
CA HIS A 30 2.70 2.46 -3.13
C HIS A 30 3.21 2.26 -4.57
N LEU A 31 2.39 1.67 -5.44
CA LEU A 31 2.65 1.63 -6.89
C LEU A 31 2.24 2.96 -7.54
N ALA A 32 1.00 3.42 -7.27
CA ALA A 32 0.54 4.76 -7.57
C ALA A 32 0.56 5.62 -6.29
N PRO A 33 1.41 6.66 -6.19
CA PRO A 33 1.50 7.47 -4.98
C PRO A 33 0.30 8.39 -4.82
N SER A 34 -0.07 8.63 -3.56
CA SER A 34 -1.19 9.51 -3.20
C SER A 34 -0.97 10.97 -3.66
N SER A 35 0.28 11.43 -3.69
CA SER A 35 0.64 12.80 -4.12
C SER A 35 0.33 13.07 -5.59
N HIS A 36 0.19 12.04 -6.43
CA HIS A 36 -0.17 12.20 -7.84
C HIS A 36 -1.68 12.30 -8.07
N GLN A 37 -2.50 12.09 -7.03
CA GLN A 37 -3.95 12.09 -7.16
C GLN A 37 -4.57 13.45 -6.86
N GLY A 38 -5.59 13.81 -7.64
CA GLY A 38 -6.25 15.13 -7.62
C GLY A 38 -7.33 15.29 -6.55
N THR A 39 -8.10 14.23 -6.28
CA THR A 39 -9.21 14.28 -5.31
C THR A 39 -8.86 13.53 -4.01
N GLU A 40 -9.59 13.82 -2.93
CA GLU A 40 -9.44 13.07 -1.68
C GLU A 40 -9.85 11.59 -1.84
N GLU A 41 -10.82 11.31 -2.70
CA GLU A 41 -11.32 9.96 -2.97
C GLU A 41 -10.27 9.13 -3.72
N ASP A 42 -9.63 9.70 -4.75
CA ASP A 42 -8.54 9.06 -5.49
C ASP A 42 -7.33 8.82 -4.56
N ARG A 43 -7.02 9.79 -3.70
CA ARG A 43 -5.97 9.64 -2.68
C ARG A 43 -6.26 8.49 -1.72
N LYS A 44 -7.51 8.34 -1.27
CA LYS A 44 -7.90 7.21 -0.41
C LYS A 44 -7.78 5.88 -1.14
N ALA A 45 -8.07 5.84 -2.44
CA ALA A 45 -7.94 4.63 -3.26
C ALA A 45 -6.48 4.15 -3.36
N THR A 46 -5.47 5.03 -3.31
CA THR A 46 -4.07 4.59 -3.37
C THR A 46 -3.62 3.78 -2.15
N PHE A 47 -4.36 3.83 -1.04
CA PHE A 47 -4.05 3.09 0.18
C PHE A 47 -4.69 1.68 0.21
N THR A 48 -5.38 1.24 -0.85
CA THR A 48 -5.84 -0.15 -0.93
C THR A 48 -4.66 -1.08 -1.16
N LEU A 49 -4.70 -2.28 -0.57
CA LEU A 49 -3.60 -3.25 -0.71
C LEU A 49 -3.42 -3.79 -2.14
N THR A 50 -4.39 -3.56 -3.03
CA THR A 50 -4.24 -3.82 -4.47
C THR A 50 -3.29 -2.84 -5.16
N ASN A 51 -2.97 -1.70 -4.53
CA ASN A 51 -1.99 -0.72 -5.00
C ASN A 51 -0.70 -0.75 -4.14
N ILE A 52 -0.60 -1.66 -3.18
CA ILE A 52 0.54 -1.78 -2.27
C ILE A 52 1.33 -3.05 -2.58
N VAL A 53 2.66 -2.93 -2.54
CA VAL A 53 3.59 -4.07 -2.62
C VAL A 53 4.54 -4.07 -1.42
N PRO A 54 5.08 -5.24 -1.02
CA PRO A 54 6.19 -5.30 -0.07
C PRO A 54 7.40 -4.57 -0.66
N GLN A 55 7.82 -3.49 -0.01
CA GLN A 55 8.95 -2.67 -0.47
C GLN A 55 9.93 -2.44 0.68
N MET A 56 11.22 -2.64 0.41
CA MET A 56 12.28 -2.36 1.38
C MET A 56 12.20 -0.91 1.85
N GLU A 57 12.37 -0.67 3.16
CA GLU A 57 12.26 0.65 3.77
C GLU A 57 13.19 1.69 3.09
N GLY A 58 14.44 1.31 2.83
CA GLY A 58 15.39 2.18 2.14
C GLY A 58 14.98 2.54 0.70
N SER A 59 14.27 1.64 0.01
CA SER A 59 13.71 1.94 -1.31
C SER A 59 12.52 2.88 -1.19
N ASN A 60 11.52 2.51 -0.38
CA ASN A 60 10.26 3.27 -0.24
C ASN A 60 10.51 4.67 0.33
N GLY A 61 11.30 4.78 1.39
CA GLY A 61 11.53 6.03 2.12
C GLY A 61 12.53 7.00 1.46
N ILE A 62 13.35 6.53 0.52
CA ILE A 62 14.46 7.30 -0.07
C ILE A 62 14.40 7.27 -1.60
N THR A 63 14.97 6.25 -2.25
CA THR A 63 15.20 6.26 -3.71
C THR A 63 13.91 6.32 -4.51
N TRP A 64 12.89 5.58 -4.11
CA TRP A 64 11.59 5.56 -4.77
C TRP A 64 10.81 6.84 -4.51
N LYS A 65 10.74 7.29 -3.26
CA LYS A 65 10.13 8.58 -2.89
C LYS A 65 10.72 9.76 -3.66
N ASP A 66 12.03 9.76 -3.91
CA ASP A 66 12.66 10.83 -4.68
C ASP A 66 12.39 10.73 -6.18
N LEU A 67 12.12 9.53 -6.70
CA LEU A 67 11.60 9.34 -8.06
C LEU A 67 10.15 9.84 -8.17
N GLU A 68 9.29 9.51 -7.21
CA GLU A 68 7.86 9.92 -7.19
C GLU A 68 7.66 11.44 -7.14
N LYS A 69 8.64 12.20 -6.66
CA LYS A 69 8.57 13.68 -6.60
C LYS A 69 8.98 14.37 -7.91
N ARG A 70 9.50 13.63 -8.89
CA ARG A 70 9.88 14.19 -10.19
C ARG A 70 8.65 14.37 -11.07
#